data_AF-A0A959X8X2-F1
#
_entry.id   AF-A0A959X8X2-F1
#
_cell.length_a   1.000
_cell.length_b   1.000
_cell.length_c   1.000
_cell.angle_alpha   90.00
_cell.angle_beta   90.00
_cell.angle_gamma   90.00
#
_symmetry.space_group_name_H-M   'P 1'
#
loop_
_entity.id
_entity.type
_entity.pdbx_description
1 polymer ?
#
loop_
_entity_poly.entity_id
_entity_poly.type
_entity_poly.pdbx_seq_one_letter_code
_entity_poly.pdbx_strand_id
1 'polypeptide(L)'
;YQINYLRCIFCGLCIEACPTRALTMTNEFKLGDETRASLIYEKQELLAPLLPGMEQPPHARRLGDDEKDYFLGLPATGQPDTRTASTSGAAK
;
A
#
# COMPACT_ATOMS: atom_id res chain seq x y z
N TYR A 1 10.69 6.99 1.72
CA TYR A 1 10.60 5.71 0.99
C TYR A 1 10.65 6.04 -0.49
N GLN A 2 11.44 5.31 -1.27
CA GLN A 2 11.59 5.54 -2.70
C GLN A 2 11.60 4.21 -3.44
N ILE A 3 11.00 4.15 -4.62
CA ILE A 3 11.06 3.00 -5.51
C ILE A 3 11.84 3.41 -6.76
N ASN A 4 12.95 2.72 -7.01
CA ASN A 4 13.75 2.93 -8.21
C ASN A 4 13.29 1.96 -9.30
N TYR A 5 12.52 2.45 -10.28
CA TYR A 5 11.97 1.62 -11.35
C TYR A 5 13.02 1.09 -12.33
N LEU A 6 14.22 1.68 -12.37
CA LEU A 6 15.36 1.15 -13.14
C LEU A 6 16.05 -0.05 -12.48
N ARG A 7 15.75 -0.32 -11.20
CA ARG A 7 16.25 -1.50 -10.48
C ARG A 7 15.15 -2.49 -10.14
N CYS A 8 13.89 -2.06 -10.19
CA CYS A 8 12.75 -2.93 -9.98
C CYS A 8 12.65 -3.96 -11.11
N ILE A 9 12.50 -5.23 -10.77
CA ILE A 9 12.25 -6.32 -11.74
C ILE A 9 10.78 -6.74 -11.77
N PHE A 10 9.89 -5.97 -11.14
CA PHE A 10 8.45 -6.20 -11.11
C PHE A 10 8.03 -7.60 -10.61
N CYS A 11 8.78 -8.17 -9.67
CA CYS A 11 8.53 -9.54 -9.18
C CYS A 11 7.38 -9.67 -8.16
N GLY A 12 6.86 -8.57 -7.61
CA GLY A 12 5.76 -8.59 -6.63
C GLY A 12 6.15 -8.97 -5.19
N LEU A 13 7.41 -9.36 -4.92
CA LEU A 13 7.86 -9.76 -3.58
C LEU A 13 7.64 -8.69 -2.51
N CYS A 14 7.70 -7.41 -2.87
CA CYS A 14 7.45 -6.31 -1.93
C CYS A 14 6.00 -6.28 -1.41
N ILE A 15 5.02 -6.75 -2.19
CA ILE A 15 3.61 -6.75 -1.83
C ILE A 15 3.29 -7.95 -0.95
N GLU A 16 3.86 -9.10 -1.29
CA GLU A 16 3.73 -10.32 -0.48
C GLU A 16 4.40 -10.17 0.88
N ALA A 17 5.58 -9.55 0.92
CA ALA A 17 6.32 -9.32 2.15
C ALA A 17 5.67 -8.25 3.04
N CYS A 18 4.82 -7.36 2.49
CA CYS A 18 4.26 -6.26 3.25
C CYS A 18 3.15 -6.77 4.20
N PRO A 19 3.36 -6.77 5.53
CA PRO A 19 2.40 -7.34 6.46
C PRO A 19 1.09 -6.54 6.50
N THR A 20 1.15 -5.24 6.27
CA THR A 20 0.01 -4.31 6.25
C THR A 20 -0.52 -4.05 4.83
N ARG A 21 0.07 -4.70 3.81
CA ARG A 21 -0.16 -4.50 2.38
C ARG A 21 -0.34 -3.03 1.96
N ALA A 22 0.61 -2.19 2.39
CA ALA A 22 0.63 -0.78 2.02
C ALA A 22 0.96 -0.52 0.54
N LEU A 23 1.45 -1.53 -0.19
CA LEU A 23 1.77 -1.47 -1.61
C LEU A 23 0.88 -2.44 -2.39
N THR A 24 0.54 -2.07 -3.62
CA THR A 24 -0.16 -2.93 -4.59
C THR A 24 0.44 -2.73 -5.99
N MET A 25 0.29 -3.72 -6.88
CA MET A 25 0.66 -3.57 -8.29
C MET A 25 -0.53 -2.98 -9.04
N THR A 26 -0.29 -1.95 -9.83
CA THR A 26 -1.24 -1.48 -10.84
C THR A 26 -1.02 -2.24 -12.16
N ASN A 27 -1.98 -2.13 -13.08
CA ASN A 27 -1.84 -2.64 -14.44
C ASN A 27 -1.21 -1.61 -15.40
N GLU A 28 -0.59 -0.56 -14.86
CA GLU A 28 0.05 0.47 -15.66
C GLU A 28 1.42 0.01 -16.15
N PHE A 29 1.58 -0.09 -17.46
CA PHE A 29 2.81 -0.58 -18.09
C PHE A 29 3.54 0.50 -18.91
N LYS A 30 2.95 1.68 -19.05
CA LYS A 30 3.48 2.79 -19.85
C LYS A 30 4.28 3.79 -18.99
N LEU A 31 5.21 3.27 -18.21
CA LEU A 31 6.01 4.05 -17.23
C LEU A 31 7.34 4.58 -17.81
N GLY A 32 7.49 4.56 -19.13
CA GLY A 32 8.72 4.99 -19.81
C GLY A 32 8.88 6.51 -19.78
N ASP A 33 10.08 6.98 -19.43
CA ASP A 33 10.42 8.40 -19.37
C ASP A 33 11.85 8.63 -19.85
N GLU A 34 12.20 9.87 -20.16
CA GLU A 34 13.45 10.26 -20.82
C GLU A 34 14.62 10.43 -19.84
N THR A 35 14.34 10.73 -18.57
CA THR A 35 15.38 10.99 -17.57
C THR A 35 15.48 9.89 -16.54
N ARG A 36 16.70 9.70 -16.03
CA ARG A 36 16.96 8.71 -14.98
C ARG A 36 16.30 9.07 -13.65
N ALA A 37 16.16 10.38 -13.38
CA ALA A 37 15.62 10.91 -12.14
C ALA A 37 14.11 10.69 -12.05
N SER A 38 13.39 10.84 -13.15
CA SER A 38 11.93 10.65 -13.17
C SER A 38 11.48 9.19 -13.00
N LEU A 39 12.39 8.23 -13.13
CA LEU A 39 12.15 6.80 -12.84
C LEU A 39 12.48 6.42 -11.39
N ILE A 40 12.77 7.39 -10.52
CA ILE A 40 12.96 7.18 -9.08
C ILE A 40 11.80 7.87 -8.37
N TYR A 41 10.80 7.08 -7.98
CA TYR A 41 9.58 7.63 -7.40
C TYR A 41 9.75 7.82 -5.90
N GLU A 42 9.40 8.99 -5.41
CA GLU A 42 9.34 9.32 -4.00
C GLU A 42 7.98 8.97 -3.39
N LYS A 43 7.87 9.12 -2.06
CA LYS A 43 6.65 8.77 -1.31
C LYS A 43 5.42 9.46 -1.89
N GLN A 44 5.54 10.73 -2.25
CA GLN A 44 4.45 11.58 -2.71
C GLN A 44 3.87 11.11 -4.04
N GLU A 45 4.73 10.57 -4.91
CA GLU A 45 4.34 10.05 -6.24
C GLU A 45 3.68 8.66 -6.13
N LEU A 46 3.94 7.94 -5.05
CA LEU A 46 3.41 6.59 -4.80
C LEU A 46 2.08 6.60 -4.03
N LEU A 47 1.67 7.73 -3.45
CA LEU A 47 0.46 7.80 -2.63
C LEU A 47 -0.79 7.94 -3.51
N ALA A 48 -1.71 6.98 -3.36
CA ALA A 48 -3.04 7.07 -3.95
C ALA A 48 -3.91 8.10 -3.20
N PRO A 49 -4.84 8.79 -3.90
CA PRO A 49 -5.80 9.67 -3.25
C PRO A 49 -6.82 8.87 -2.42
N LEU A 50 -7.30 9.49 -1.34
CA LEU A 50 -8.42 8.95 -0.56
C LEU A 50 -9.72 9.06 -1.34
N LEU A 51 -10.40 7.94 -1.56
CA LEU A 51 -11.73 7.91 -2.15
C LEU A 51 -12.82 8.21 -1.10
N PRO A 52 -14.02 8.67 -1.50
CA PRO A 52 -15.12 8.91 -0.57
C PRO A 52 -15.46 7.65 0.24
N GLY A 53 -15.52 7.80 1.58
CA GLY A 53 -15.78 6.69 2.50
C GLY A 53 -14.54 5.94 3.00
N MET A 54 -13.34 6.29 2.52
CA MET A 54 -12.08 5.78 3.08
C MET A 54 -11.67 6.53 4.36
N GLU A 55 -11.14 5.80 5.34
CA GLU A 55 -10.55 6.37 6.55
C GLU A 55 -9.09 6.76 6.29
N GLN A 56 -8.64 7.90 6.84
CA GLN A 56 -7.23 8.31 6.68
C GLN A 56 -6.30 7.38 7.47
N PRO A 57 -5.22 6.88 6.85
CA PRO A 57 -4.15 6.23 7.59
C PRO A 57 -3.49 7.23 8.58
N PRO A 58 -3.09 6.80 9.78
CA PRO A 58 -3.09 5.42 10.28
C PRO A 58 -4.42 5.01 10.92
N HIS A 59 -5.01 3.92 10.45
CA HIS A 59 -6.17 3.26 11.07
C HIS A 59 -5.83 1.79 11.36
N ALA A 60 -6.61 1.14 12.22
CA ALA A 60 -6.41 -0.28 12.51
C ALA A 60 -6.66 -1.13 11.24
N ARG A 61 -5.84 -2.16 11.03
CA ARG A 61 -6.06 -3.16 9.98
C ARG A 61 -7.28 -4.00 10.36
N ARG A 62 -8.29 -4.09 9.49
CA ARG A 62 -9.47 -4.95 9.65
C ARG A 62 -9.44 -6.05 8.60
N LEU A 63 -9.73 -7.29 9.00
CA LEU A 63 -9.87 -8.42 8.09
C LEU A 63 -11.32 -8.52 7.64
N GLY A 64 -11.55 -8.55 6.33
CA GLY A 64 -12.82 -8.99 5.75
C GLY A 64 -12.84 -10.50 5.51
N ASP A 65 -13.95 -11.01 4.99
CA ASP A 65 -14.13 -12.45 4.73
C ASP A 65 -13.30 -12.91 3.53
N ASP A 66 -13.10 -12.05 2.53
CA ASP A 66 -12.32 -12.32 1.32
C ASP A 66 -11.15 -11.34 1.11
N GLU A 67 -10.20 -11.74 0.26
CA GLU A 67 -9.03 -10.92 -0.09
C GLU A 67 -9.43 -9.56 -0.71
N LYS A 68 -10.53 -9.55 -1.48
CA LYS A 68 -11.07 -8.32 -2.07
C LYS A 68 -11.54 -7.33 -1.00
N ASP A 69 -12.17 -7.82 0.06
CA ASP A 69 -12.66 -6.97 1.15
C ASP A 69 -11.49 -6.30 1.87
N TYR A 70 -10.41 -7.05 2.07
CA TYR A 70 -9.18 -6.52 2.61
C TYR A 70 -8.60 -5.37 1.75
N PHE A 71 -8.56 -5.51 0.42
CA PHE A 71 -8.07 -4.45 -0.47
C PHE A 71 -9.01 -3.23 -0.56
N LEU A 72 -10.30 -3.42 -0.34
CA LEU A 72 -11.31 -2.36 -0.37
C LEU A 72 -11.53 -1.67 0.98
N GLY A 73 -10.82 -2.10 2.04
CA GLY A 73 -11.00 -1.57 3.38
C GLY A 73 -12.35 -1.95 4.01
N LEU A 74 -12.96 -3.04 3.53
CA LEU A 74 -14.21 -3.59 4.03
C LEU A 74 -13.94 -4.70 5.05
N PRO A 75 -14.77 -4.82 6.10
CA PRO A 75 -15.86 -3.92 6.46
C PRO A 75 -15.37 -2.61 7.12
N ALA A 76 -16.14 -1.52 6.97
CA ALA A 76 -15.87 -0.23 7.63
C ALA A 76 -15.82 -0.35 9.17
N THR A 77 -16.46 -1.39 9.71
CA THR A 77 -16.44 -1.80 11.12
C THR A 77 -16.19 -3.30 11.21
N GLY A 78 -15.18 -3.74 11.96
CA GLY A 78 -14.79 -5.15 12.05
C GLY A 78 -13.70 -5.39 13.11
N GLN A 79 -13.34 -6.66 13.33
CA GLN A 79 -12.31 -7.03 14.31
C GLN A 79 -10.91 -6.64 13.80
N PRO A 80 -10.05 -6.05 14.66
CA PRO A 80 -8.69 -5.70 14.28
C PRO A 80 -7.84 -6.96 14.02
N ASP A 81 -7.00 -6.92 12.99
CA ASP A 81 -6.05 -8.00 12.69
C ASP A 81 -4.94 -8.04 13.75
N THR A 82 -4.99 -9.04 14.62
CA THR A 82 -4.01 -9.26 15.70
C THR A 82 -2.79 -10.08 15.27
N ARG A 83 -2.74 -10.58 14.03
CA ARG A 83 -1.61 -11.38 13.52
C ARG A 83 -0.37 -10.53 13.23
N THR A 84 -0.58 -9.24 12.98
CA THR A 84 0.51 -8.27 12.94
C THR A 84 0.61 -7.71 14.35
N ALA A 85 1.78 -7.80 14.99
CA ALA A 85 1.95 -7.31 16.36
C ALA A 85 1.35 -5.90 16.50
N SER A 86 0.33 -5.76 17.34
CA SER A 86 -0.25 -4.47 17.66
C SER A 86 0.84 -3.67 18.37
N THR A 87 1.62 -2.90 17.64
CA THR A 87 2.41 -1.83 18.23
C THR A 87 1.39 -0.77 18.67
N SER A 88 0.94 -0.91 19.91
CA SER A 88 0.44 0.19 20.70
C SER A 88 1.46 1.33 20.61
N GLY A 89 1.10 2.39 19.88
CA GLY A 89 1.80 3.67 19.94
C GLY A 89 2.71 3.99 18.76
N ALA A 90 2.22 4.88 17.90
CA ALA A 90 3.02 5.93 17.29
C ALA A 90 2.10 7.09 16.88
N ALA A 91 1.41 7.66 17.87
CA ALA A 91 1.04 9.07 17.81
C ALA A 91 2.24 9.86 18.36
N LYS A 92 3.04 10.40 17.46
CA LYS A 92 3.74 11.67 17.65
C LYS A 92 4.13 12.26 16.31
#